data_AF-A0A014M7R7-F1
#
_entry.id   AF-A0A014M7R7-F1
#
_cell.length_a   1.000
_cell.length_b   1.000
_cell.length_c   1.000
_cell.angle_alpha   90.00
_cell.angle_beta   90.00
_cell.angle_gamma   90.00
#
_symmetry.space_group_name_H-M   'P 1'
#
loop_
_entity.id
_entity.type
_entity.pdbx_description
1 polymer ?
#
loop_
_entity_poly.entity_id
_entity_poly.type
_entity_poly.pdbx_seq_one_letter_code
_entity_poly.pdbx_strand_id
1 'polypeptide(L)'
;MTNIVQRNLHRSLAKSLISVEEETGVSHDKLVRILNEEFGYVDKDDQIAVSNLENQMALDVAAEKHAAKHKVILNELAVARTAIKRKMGTLADNVQVNDSEAKMP
;
A
#
# COMPACT_ATOMS: atom_id res chain seq x y z
N MET A 1 13.88 4.94 -3.74
CA MET A 1 12.97 4.69 -2.60
C MET A 1 11.64 5.36 -2.91
N THR A 2 10.64 4.59 -3.32
CA THR A 2 9.32 5.12 -3.72
C THR A 2 8.57 5.60 -2.48
N ASN A 3 8.07 6.84 -2.50
CA ASN A 3 7.39 7.46 -1.35
C ASN A 3 6.08 6.72 -1.05
N ILE A 4 5.68 6.62 0.23
CA ILE A 4 4.42 5.98 0.68
C ILE A 4 3.21 6.53 -0.09
N VAL A 5 3.23 7.82 -0.41
CA VAL A 5 2.18 8.49 -1.18
C VAL A 5 2.05 7.92 -2.59
N GLN A 6 3.18 7.77 -3.31
CA GLN A 6 3.20 7.17 -4.65
C GLN A 6 2.71 5.72 -4.62
N ARG A 7 3.13 4.96 -3.60
CA ARG A 7 2.67 3.57 -3.44
C ARG A 7 1.18 3.46 -3.18
N ASN A 8 0.60 4.36 -2.40
CA ASN A 8 -0.85 4.39 -2.15
C ASN A 8 -1.63 4.78 -3.42
N LEU A 9 -1.07 5.68 -4.23
CA LEU A 9 -1.67 6.12 -5.48
C LEU A 9 -1.70 4.98 -6.52
N HIS A 10 -0.59 4.28 -6.69
CA HIS A 10 -0.52 3.08 -7.55
C HIS A 10 -1.49 1.99 -7.09
N ARG A 11 -1.58 1.77 -5.77
CA ARG A 11 -2.51 0.80 -5.20
C ARG A 11 -3.97 1.19 -5.43
N SER A 12 -4.30 2.49 -5.37
CA SER A 12 -5.64 2.98 -5.68
C SER A 12 -5.98 2.77 -7.16
N LEU A 13 -5.04 3.06 -8.06
CA LEU A 13 -5.22 2.85 -9.49
C LEU A 13 -5.40 1.36 -9.82
N ALA A 14 -4.58 0.48 -9.24
CA ALA A 14 -4.71 -0.96 -9.42
C ALA A 14 -6.08 -1.49 -8.96
N LYS A 15 -6.62 -0.98 -7.85
CA LYS A 15 -7.98 -1.32 -7.39
C LYS A 15 -9.05 -0.90 -8.39
N SER A 16 -8.95 0.33 -8.90
CA SER A 16 -9.89 0.84 -9.89
C SER A 16 -9.83 0.03 -11.18
N LEU A 17 -8.62 -0.33 -11.65
CA LEU A 17 -8.43 -1.19 -12.81
C LEU A 17 -9.08 -2.56 -12.64
N ILE A 18 -8.96 -3.16 -11.45
CA ILE A 18 -9.61 -4.45 -11.15
C ILE A 18 -11.14 -4.31 -11.19
N SER A 19 -11.71 -3.27 -10.55
CA SER A 19 -13.16 -3.03 -10.57
C SER A 19 -13.69 -2.85 -11.99
N VAL A 20 -13.01 -2.04 -12.79
CA VAL A 20 -13.41 -1.78 -14.18
C VAL A 20 -13.24 -3.03 -15.04
N GLU A 21 -12.19 -3.83 -14.84
CA GLU A 21 -12.01 -5.14 -15.50
C GLU A 21 -13.19 -6.08 -15.18
N GLU A 22 -13.63 -6.12 -13.92
CA GLU A 22 -14.77 -6.93 -13.47
C GLU A 22 -16.11 -6.45 -14.04
N GLU A 23 -16.31 -5.13 -14.15
CA GLU A 23 -17.55 -4.52 -14.65
C GLU A 23 -17.67 -4.57 -16.18
N THR A 24 -16.56 -4.36 -16.89
CA THR A 24 -16.55 -4.20 -18.36
C THR A 24 -16.08 -5.44 -19.11
N GLY A 25 -15.39 -6.36 -18.43
CA GLY A 25 -14.72 -7.51 -19.05
C GLY A 25 -13.49 -7.15 -19.88
N VAL A 26 -13.06 -5.88 -19.87
CA VAL A 26 -11.86 -5.42 -20.57
C VAL A 26 -10.63 -5.69 -19.69
N SER A 27 -9.62 -6.34 -20.26
CA SER A 27 -8.39 -6.65 -19.52
C SER A 27 -7.69 -5.38 -19.03
N HIS A 28 -7.10 -5.44 -17.83
CA HIS A 28 -6.37 -4.31 -17.25
C HIS A 28 -5.27 -3.77 -18.16
N ASP A 29 -4.58 -4.62 -18.94
CA ASP A 29 -3.56 -4.16 -19.91
C ASP A 29 -4.13 -3.19 -20.94
N LYS A 30 -5.34 -3.47 -21.43
CA LYS A 30 -6.03 -2.57 -22.38
C LYS A 30 -6.50 -1.30 -21.69
N LEU A 31 -6.98 -1.40 -20.45
CA LEU A 31 -7.38 -0.24 -19.66
C LEU A 31 -6.19 0.69 -19.38
N VAL A 32 -5.00 0.15 -19.10
CA VAL A 32 -3.78 0.94 -18.91
C VAL A 32 -3.40 1.70 -20.17
N ARG A 33 -3.51 1.08 -21.36
CA ARG A 33 -3.29 1.76 -22.65
C ARG A 33 -4.28 2.90 -22.86
N ILE A 34 -5.57 2.66 -22.66
CA ILE A 34 -6.63 3.67 -22.81
C ILE A 34 -6.36 4.84 -21.87
N LEU A 35 -6.04 4.56 -20.60
CA LEU A 35 -5.72 5.59 -19.62
C LEU A 35 -4.44 6.37 -19.99
N ASN A 36 -3.42 5.72 -20.52
CA ASN A 36 -2.24 6.42 -21.01
C ASN A 36 -2.54 7.26 -22.26
N GLU A 37 -3.45 6.79 -23.12
CA GLU A 37 -3.90 7.54 -24.29
C GLU A 37 -4.67 8.81 -23.91
N GLU A 38 -5.49 8.73 -22.88
CA GLU A 38 -6.36 9.83 -22.44
C GLU A 38 -5.62 10.85 -21.55
N PHE A 39 -4.77 10.37 -20.63
CA PHE A 39 -4.14 11.22 -19.62
C PHE A 39 -2.64 11.47 -19.83
N GLY A 40 -1.98 10.72 -20.73
CA GLY A 40 -0.58 10.95 -21.10
C GLY A 40 0.41 10.74 -19.96
N TYR A 41 0.27 9.66 -19.18
CA TYR A 41 1.17 9.34 -18.08
C TYR A 41 2.62 9.16 -18.52
N VAL A 42 2.82 8.57 -19.70
CA VAL A 42 4.10 8.46 -20.41
C VAL A 42 3.89 8.81 -21.88
N ASP A 43 4.98 9.25 -22.52
CA ASP A 43 4.97 9.55 -23.95
C ASP A 43 4.54 8.31 -24.76
N LYS A 44 3.61 8.50 -25.69
CA LYS A 44 3.05 7.42 -26.51
C LYS A 44 4.07 6.91 -27.53
N ASP A 45 5.02 7.77 -27.91
CA ASP A 45 6.08 7.43 -28.85
C ASP A 45 7.23 6.67 -28.15
N ASP A 46 7.32 6.76 -26.83
CA ASP A 46 8.27 5.99 -26.03
C ASP A 46 7.69 4.61 -25.67
N GLN A 47 7.85 3.67 -26.60
CA GLN A 47 7.42 2.28 -26.44
C GLN A 47 8.04 1.59 -25.21
N ILE A 48 9.24 2.01 -24.79
CA ILE A 48 9.90 1.45 -23.60
C ILE A 48 9.19 1.95 -22.34
N ALA A 49 8.89 3.25 -22.27
CA ALA A 49 8.14 3.82 -21.15
C ALA A 49 6.72 3.25 -21.05
N VAL A 50 6.02 3.08 -22.18
CA VAL A 50 4.69 2.44 -22.23
C VAL A 50 4.76 1.00 -21.72
N SER A 51 5.72 0.20 -22.20
CA SER A 51 5.86 -1.18 -21.73
C SER A 51 6.22 -1.26 -20.24
N ASN A 52 7.05 -0.34 -19.74
CA ASN A 52 7.36 -0.25 -18.31
C ASN A 52 6.11 0.09 -17.48
N LEU A 53 5.27 1.01 -17.96
CA LEU A 53 4.00 1.36 -17.31
C LEU A 53 3.06 0.15 -17.24
N GLU A 54 2.90 -0.58 -18.35
CA GLU A 54 2.09 -1.81 -18.41
C GLU A 54 2.58 -2.86 -17.42
N ASN A 55 3.89 -3.16 -17.43
CA ASN A 55 4.49 -4.13 -16.52
C ASN A 55 4.32 -3.72 -15.06
N GLN A 56 4.51 -2.44 -14.75
CA GLN A 56 4.35 -1.93 -13.40
C GLN A 56 2.90 -2.04 -12.91
N MET A 57 1.93 -1.70 -13.75
CA MET A 57 0.51 -1.83 -13.43
C MET A 57 0.08 -3.29 -13.29
N ALA A 58 0.59 -4.19 -14.13
CA ALA A 58 0.33 -5.63 -13.99
C ALA A 58 0.85 -6.17 -12.65
N LEU A 59 2.04 -5.75 -12.22
CA LEU A 59 2.59 -6.10 -10.90
C LEU A 59 1.74 -5.55 -9.75
N ASP A 60 1.30 -4.31 -9.84
CA ASP A 60 0.47 -3.67 -8.80
C ASP A 60 -0.92 -4.35 -8.71
N VAL A 61 -1.52 -4.70 -9.86
CA VAL A 61 -2.77 -5.48 -9.92
C VAL A 61 -2.58 -6.88 -9.33
N ALA A 62 -1.49 -7.57 -9.67
CA ALA A 62 -1.18 -8.89 -9.11
C ALA A 62 -0.98 -8.83 -7.59
N ALA A 63 -0.27 -7.81 -7.11
CA ALA A 63 -0.07 -7.57 -5.68
C ALA A 63 -1.39 -7.29 -4.95
N GLU A 64 -2.31 -6.52 -5.54
CA GLU A 64 -3.61 -6.26 -4.94
C GLU A 64 -4.50 -7.50 -4.94
N LYS A 65 -4.57 -8.26 -6.05
CA LYS A 65 -5.27 -9.55 -6.11
C LYS A 65 -4.72 -10.52 -5.06
N HIS A 66 -3.40 -10.55 -4.86
CA HIS A 66 -2.77 -11.35 -3.82
C HIS A 66 -3.14 -10.88 -2.40
N ALA A 67 -3.14 -9.56 -2.16
CA ALA A 67 -3.51 -8.97 -0.87
C ALA A 67 -5.00 -9.18 -0.53
N ALA A 68 -5.89 -9.15 -1.53
CA ALA A 68 -7.31 -9.45 -1.37
C ALA A 68 -7.54 -10.92 -0.98
N LYS A 69 -6.80 -11.85 -1.60
CA LYS A 69 -6.85 -13.29 -1.27
C LYS A 69 -6.24 -13.62 0.08
N HIS A 70 -5.15 -12.94 0.45
CA HIS A 70 -4.44 -13.14 1.73
C HIS A 70 -4.76 -12.03 2.72
N LYS A 71 -6.02 -11.59 2.76
CA LYS A 71 -6.46 -10.58 3.70
C LYS A 71 -6.15 -11.10 5.11
N VAL A 72 -5.15 -10.51 5.75
CA VAL A 72 -4.76 -10.88 7.12
C VAL A 72 -5.99 -10.67 7.98
N ILE A 73 -6.57 -11.77 8.44
CA ILE A 73 -7.68 -11.72 9.41
C ILE A 73 -7.04 -11.24 10.71
N LEU A 74 -7.13 -9.93 10.95
CA LEU A 74 -6.64 -9.33 12.17
C LEU A 74 -7.55 -9.78 13.30
N ASN A 75 -6.99 -10.55 14.23
CA ASN A 75 -7.67 -10.80 15.50
C ASN A 75 -7.66 -9.48 16.29
N GLU A 76 -8.81 -8.82 16.39
CA GLU A 76 -8.97 -7.53 17.08
C GLU A 76 -8.46 -7.58 18.53
N LEU A 77 -8.62 -8.72 19.18
CA LEU A 77 -8.17 -8.97 20.54
C LEU A 77 -6.63 -9.03 20.61
N ALA A 78 -5.98 -9.58 19.58
CA ALA A 78 -4.52 -9.55 19.46
C ALA A 78 -4.01 -8.13 19.22
N VAL A 79 -4.66 -7.36 18.34
CA VAL A 79 -4.31 -5.95 18.08
C VAL A 79 -4.44 -5.11 19.37
N ALA A 80 -5.55 -5.27 20.09
CA ALA A 80 -5.78 -4.60 21.37
C ALA A 80 -4.70 -4.97 22.41
N ARG A 81 -4.36 -6.27 22.54
CA ARG A 81 -3.29 -6.73 23.45
C ARG A 81 -1.94 -6.13 23.07
N THR A 82 -1.60 -6.05 21.78
CA THR A 82 -0.34 -5.43 21.33
C THR A 82 -0.31 -3.94 21.62
N ALA A 83 -1.43 -3.22 21.43
CA ALA A 83 -1.53 -1.80 21.76
C ALA A 83 -1.36 -1.54 23.27
N ILE A 84 -2.01 -2.35 24.11
CA ILE A 84 -1.88 -2.29 25.57
C ILE A 84 -0.43 -2.58 25.98
N LYS A 85 0.19 -3.65 25.44
CA LYS A 85 1.58 -4.00 25.74
C LYS A 85 2.56 -2.89 25.37
N ARG A 86 2.37 -2.22 24.23
CA ARG A 86 3.17 -1.04 23.86
C ARG A 86 3.01 0.09 24.87
N LYS A 87 1.77 0.49 25.18
CA LYS A 87 1.53 1.56 26.16
C LYS A 87 2.09 1.22 27.53
N MET A 88 1.99 -0.03 27.98
CA MET A 88 2.58 -0.50 29.23
C MET A 88 4.10 -0.47 29.19
N GLY A 89 4.74 -0.87 28.08
CA GLY A 89 6.19 -0.75 27.90
C GLY A 89 6.66 0.70 27.99
N THR A 90 5.98 1.62 27.29
CA THR A 90 6.26 3.06 27.37
C THR A 90 6.03 3.61 28.78
N LEU A 91 5.02 3.11 29.49
CA LEU A 91 4.80 3.47 30.89
C LEU A 91 5.94 2.99 31.79
N ALA A 92 6.41 1.75 31.60
CA ALA A 92 7.52 1.19 32.37
C ALA A 92 8.82 1.97 32.14
N ASP A 93 9.08 2.37 30.89
CA ASP A 93 10.23 3.21 30.54
C ASP A 93 10.11 4.59 31.23
N ASN A 94 8.93 5.22 31.19
CA ASN A 94 8.70 6.51 31.84
C ASN A 94 8.79 6.45 33.38
N VAL A 95 8.35 5.34 33.99
CA VAL A 95 8.48 5.11 35.44
C VAL A 95 9.95 4.92 35.82
N GLN A 96 10.73 4.18 35.04
CA GLN A 96 12.18 4.04 35.27
C GLN A 96 12.94 5.37 35.11
N VAL A 97 12.56 6.22 34.14
CA VAL A 97 13.16 7.54 33.97
C VAL A 97 12.87 8.44 35.19
N ASN A 98 11.64 8.44 35.69
CA ASN A 98 11.27 9.21 36.89
C ASN A 98 11.97 8.71 38.17
N ASP A 99 12.13 7.38 38.34
CA ASP A 99 12.86 6.80 39.48
C ASP A 99 14.38 7.05 39.41
N SER A 100 14.92 7.29 38.20
CA SER A 100 16.32 7.62 37.98
C SER A 100 16.62 9.10 38.27
N GLU A 101 15.67 10.00 38.00
CA GLU A 101 15.76 11.42 38.37
C GLU A 101 15.57 11.65 39.88
N ALA A 102 14.76 10.82 40.56
CA ALA A 102 14.56 10.89 42.01
C ALA A 102 15.75 10.34 42.85
N LYS A 103 16.75 9.73 42.21
CA LYS A 103 17.94 9.14 42.86
C LYS A 103 19.25 9.88 42.56
N MET A 104 19.23 11.00 41.83
CA MET A 104 20.39 11.87 41.75
C MET A 104 20.44 12.80 42.98
N PRO A 105 21.53 12.78 43.78
CA PRO A 105 21.71 13.66 44.93
C PRO A 105 21.93 15.13 44.55
#